data_AF-A2EVW0-F1
#
_entry.id   AF-A2EVW0-F1
#
_cell.length_a   1.000
_cell.length_b   1.000
_cell.length_c   1.000
_cell.angle_alpha   90.00
_cell.angle_beta   90.00
_cell.angle_gamma   90.00
#
_symmetry.space_group_name_H-M   'P 1'
#
loop_
_entity.id
_entity.type
_entity.pdbx_description
1 polymer ?
#
loop_
_entity_poly.entity_id
_entity_poly.type
_entity_poly.pdbx_seq_one_letter_code
_entity_poly.pdbx_strand_id
1 'polypeptide(L)'
;MLEPKASEAAISAIAALQQRIRDLEKEREQLLKEKDHFEKHGFENIMRISEREMRCDQAQVVGNDIINYVNRIQTDVQNAKKKNRELKELLFNMEAAFPELSGNVKYSLRCKQEIKENSYLATDTLNDYQILLRDIIRIEPININDNIRTKLDIIDFSKIQIPDFVEPIIEELQSCPKNFKKISTKKQFKNVQHIFKARDCIRYITNRITFLSENAVVTKRFNMYDGEIFELYKGYAELYKEYKKFKV
;
A
#
# COMPACT_ATOMS: atom_id res chain seq x y z
N MET A 1 99.38 -94.20 67.31
CA MET A 1 98.10 -94.16 68.05
C MET A 1 97.34 -92.92 67.62
N LEU A 2 96.31 -93.11 66.80
CA LEU A 2 95.22 -92.18 66.53
C LEU A 2 93.96 -92.94 66.99
N GLU A 3 93.23 -92.39 67.95
CA GLU A 3 92.18 -93.13 68.65
C GLU A 3 90.91 -93.29 67.78
N PRO A 4 90.23 -94.45 67.81
CA PRO A 4 88.99 -94.72 67.06
C PRO A 4 87.86 -93.70 67.32
N LYS A 5 87.87 -93.02 68.46
CA LYS A 5 86.92 -91.94 68.81
C LYS A 5 87.04 -90.70 67.92
N ALA A 6 88.24 -90.36 67.46
CA ALA A 6 88.44 -89.24 66.55
C ALA A 6 87.84 -89.54 65.15
N SER A 7 87.90 -90.80 64.71
CA SER A 7 87.30 -91.26 63.45
C SER A 7 85.76 -91.27 63.52
N GLU A 8 85.19 -91.70 64.64
CA GLU A 8 83.74 -91.74 64.84
C GLU A 8 83.14 -90.32 64.91
N ALA A 9 83.81 -89.41 65.61
CA ALA A 9 83.45 -87.99 65.63
C ALA A 9 83.52 -87.33 64.23
N ALA A 10 84.54 -87.68 63.43
CA ALA A 10 84.67 -87.19 62.06
C ALA A 10 83.53 -87.71 61.16
N ILE A 11 83.16 -88.99 61.27
CA ILE A 11 82.03 -89.56 60.51
C ILE A 11 80.70 -88.90 60.91
N SER A 12 80.48 -88.68 62.21
CA SER A 12 79.30 -87.96 62.70
C SER A 12 79.25 -86.51 62.20
N ALA A 13 80.39 -85.81 62.14
CA ALA A 13 80.47 -84.46 61.60
C ALA A 13 80.18 -84.43 60.09
N ILE A 14 80.68 -85.41 59.32
CA ILE A 14 80.38 -85.56 57.89
C ILE A 14 78.88 -85.82 57.70
N ALA A 15 78.26 -86.69 58.49
CA ALA A 15 76.83 -86.96 58.41
C ALA A 15 75.99 -85.71 58.75
N ALA A 16 76.39 -84.93 59.76
CA ALA A 16 75.74 -83.67 60.10
C ALA A 16 75.87 -82.61 58.98
N LEU A 17 77.05 -82.51 58.35
CA LEU A 17 77.27 -81.63 57.20
C LEU A 17 76.45 -82.07 55.98
N GLN A 18 76.39 -83.36 55.69
CA GLN A 18 75.55 -83.90 54.61
C GLN A 18 74.06 -83.64 54.86
N GLN A 19 73.60 -83.75 56.11
CA GLN A 19 72.23 -83.39 56.46
C GLN A 19 71.99 -81.89 56.27
N ARG A 20 72.92 -81.04 56.71
CA ARG A 20 72.83 -79.59 56.52
C ARG A 20 72.81 -79.19 55.04
N ILE A 21 73.60 -79.84 54.19
CA ILE A 21 73.57 -79.65 52.73
C ILE A 21 72.18 -79.98 52.18
N ARG A 22 71.60 -81.14 52.54
CA ARG A 22 70.25 -81.51 52.10
C ARG A 22 69.18 -80.53 52.57
N ASP A 23 69.30 -80.00 53.79
CA ASP A 23 68.35 -79.01 54.31
C ASP A 23 68.47 -77.67 53.57
N LEU A 24 69.70 -77.22 53.29
CA LEU A 24 69.97 -76.01 52.49
C LEU A 24 69.51 -76.16 51.03
N GLU A 25 69.64 -77.35 50.44
CA GLU A 25 69.13 -77.63 49.09
C GLU A 25 67.60 -77.55 49.04
N LYS A 26 66.90 -78.08 50.04
CA LYS A 26 65.44 -77.96 50.18
C LYS A 26 65.01 -76.50 50.38
N GLU A 27 65.69 -75.76 51.24
CA GLU A 27 65.42 -74.34 51.46
C GLU A 27 65.64 -73.53 50.18
N ARG A 28 66.73 -73.80 49.45
CA ARG A 28 66.98 -73.17 48.15
C ARG A 28 65.86 -73.47 47.14
N GLU A 29 65.38 -74.71 47.08
CA GLU A 29 64.27 -75.08 46.18
C GLU A 29 62.97 -74.37 46.56
N GLN A 30 62.68 -74.24 47.86
CA GLN A 30 61.53 -73.47 48.35
C GLN A 30 61.65 -71.98 47.99
N LEU A 31 62.82 -71.37 48.24
CA LEU A 31 63.08 -69.97 47.90
C LEU A 31 62.99 -69.71 46.39
N LEU A 32 63.40 -70.65 45.54
CA LEU A 32 63.22 -70.54 44.09
C LEU A 32 61.73 -70.56 43.71
N LYS A 33 60.92 -71.44 44.32
CA LYS A 33 59.47 -71.48 44.10
C LYS A 33 58.78 -70.20 44.56
N GLU A 34 59.17 -69.67 45.72
CA GLU A 34 58.64 -68.39 46.23
C GLU A 34 59.05 -67.22 45.33
N LYS A 35 60.31 -67.18 44.89
CA LYS A 35 60.79 -66.17 43.93
C LYS A 35 59.95 -66.19 42.65
N ASP A 36 59.78 -67.36 42.03
CA ASP A 36 58.99 -67.50 40.81
C ASP A 36 57.52 -67.09 41.02
N HIS A 37 56.96 -67.40 42.20
CA HIS A 37 55.61 -67.00 42.58
C HIS A 37 55.47 -65.47 42.70
N PHE A 38 56.41 -64.81 43.38
CA PHE A 38 56.40 -63.36 43.54
C PHE A 38 56.69 -62.63 42.21
N GLU A 39 57.57 -63.14 41.36
CA GLU A 39 57.82 -62.57 40.03
C GLU A 39 56.57 -62.61 39.15
N LYS A 40 55.84 -63.74 39.13
CA LYS A 40 54.57 -63.86 38.40
C LYS A 40 53.51 -62.90 38.93
N HIS A 41 53.29 -62.86 40.24
CA HIS A 41 52.31 -61.94 40.82
C HIS A 41 52.71 -60.46 40.66
N GLY A 42 54.01 -60.16 40.73
CA GLY A 42 54.53 -58.82 40.45
C GLY A 42 54.19 -58.38 39.03
N PHE A 43 54.43 -59.26 38.04
CA PHE A 43 54.09 -59.01 36.65
C PHE A 43 52.59 -58.83 36.42
N GLU A 44 51.75 -59.70 36.99
CA GLU A 44 50.29 -59.58 36.91
C GLU A 44 49.79 -58.25 37.50
N ASN A 45 50.36 -57.82 38.62
CA ASN A 45 50.00 -56.55 39.25
C ASN A 45 50.42 -55.35 38.39
N ILE A 46 51.60 -55.37 37.79
CA ILE A 46 52.05 -54.33 36.86
C ILE A 46 51.10 -54.23 35.66
N MET A 47 50.71 -55.37 35.08
CA MET A 47 49.75 -55.40 33.97
C MET A 47 48.38 -54.83 34.38
N ARG A 48 47.87 -55.19 35.56
CA ARG A 48 46.61 -54.64 36.10
C ARG A 48 46.68 -53.14 36.35
N ILE A 49 47.82 -52.62 36.81
CA ILE A 49 48.03 -51.19 37.01
C ILE A 49 48.04 -50.47 35.67
N SER A 50 48.78 -50.99 34.69
CA SER A 50 48.81 -50.42 33.34
C SER A 50 47.42 -50.40 32.67
N GLU A 51 46.63 -51.47 32.79
CA GLU A 51 45.25 -51.49 32.31
C GLU A 51 44.37 -50.44 33.00
N ARG A 52 44.56 -50.21 34.31
CA ARG A 52 43.83 -49.18 35.05
C ARG A 52 44.21 -47.78 34.61
N GLU A 53 45.50 -47.52 34.41
CA GLU A 53 46.00 -46.23 33.90
C GLU A 53 45.40 -45.92 32.53
N MET A 54 45.42 -46.90 31.60
CA MET A 54 44.79 -46.73 30.28
C MET A 54 43.30 -46.41 30.37
N ARG A 55 42.56 -47.05 31.29
CA ARG A 55 41.13 -46.75 31.50
C ARG A 55 40.92 -45.36 32.11
N CYS A 56 41.78 -44.93 33.02
CA CYS A 56 41.74 -43.59 33.59
C CYS A 56 41.98 -42.53 32.50
N ASP A 57 42.97 -42.72 31.64
CA ASP A 57 43.26 -41.81 30.53
C ASP A 57 42.09 -41.74 29.55
N GLN A 58 41.49 -42.88 29.19
CA GLN A 58 40.30 -42.93 28.35
C GLN A 58 39.12 -42.19 29.00
N ALA A 59 38.88 -42.41 30.30
CA ALA A 59 37.81 -41.73 31.03
C ALA A 59 38.05 -40.21 31.10
N GLN A 60 39.31 -39.77 31.22
CA GLN A 60 39.67 -38.36 31.22
C GLN A 60 39.42 -37.70 29.86
N VAL A 61 39.76 -38.38 28.76
CA VAL A 61 39.46 -37.90 27.40
C VAL A 61 37.95 -37.72 27.21
N VAL A 62 37.17 -38.75 27.54
CA VAL A 62 35.70 -38.69 27.45
C VAL A 62 35.13 -37.59 28.34
N GLY A 63 35.65 -37.43 29.55
CA GLY A 63 35.25 -36.37 30.47
C GLY A 63 35.49 -34.97 29.88
N ASN A 64 36.64 -34.74 29.26
CA ASN A 64 36.96 -33.48 28.60
C ASN A 64 36.03 -33.20 27.41
N ASP A 65 35.69 -34.23 26.62
CA ASP A 65 34.75 -34.09 25.50
C ASP A 65 33.34 -33.71 25.98
N ILE A 66 32.88 -34.32 27.08
CA ILE A 66 31.60 -33.97 27.70
C ILE A 66 31.60 -32.53 28.20
N ILE A 67 32.67 -32.09 28.87
CA ILE A 67 32.81 -30.70 29.35
C ILE A 67 32.75 -29.72 28.19
N ASN A 68 33.49 -30.01 27.10
CA ASN A 68 33.49 -29.19 25.90
C ASN A 68 32.10 -29.12 25.26
N TYR A 69 31.38 -30.24 25.23
CA TYR A 69 30.02 -30.30 24.70
C TYR A 69 29.02 -29.50 25.56
N VAL A 70 29.09 -29.63 26.89
CA VAL A 70 28.24 -28.88 27.83
C VAL A 70 28.48 -27.37 27.69
N ASN A 71 29.74 -26.94 27.55
CA ASN A 71 30.08 -25.53 27.33
C ASN A 71 29.49 -24.97 26.04
N ARG A 72 29.46 -25.77 24.96
CA ARG A 72 28.79 -25.39 23.69
C ARG A 72 27.28 -25.21 23.89
N ILE A 73 26.62 -26.20 24.50
CA ILE A 73 25.17 -26.10 24.80
C ILE A 73 24.87 -24.87 25.65
N GLN A 74 25.68 -24.58 26.67
CA GLN A 74 25.49 -23.42 27.53
C GLN A 74 25.55 -22.11 26.72
N THR A 75 26.50 -22.02 25.80
CA THR A 75 26.63 -20.86 24.89
C THR A 75 25.39 -20.73 23.99
N ASP A 76 24.91 -21.84 23.42
CA ASP A 76 23.72 -21.86 22.57
C ASP A 76 22.46 -21.44 23.33
N VAL A 77 22.30 -21.91 24.58
CA VAL A 77 21.19 -21.51 25.44
C VAL A 77 21.23 -20.02 25.77
N GLN A 78 22.41 -19.45 26.01
CA GLN A 78 22.56 -18.00 26.24
C GLN A 78 22.19 -17.19 24.99
N ASN A 79 22.63 -17.63 23.81
CA ASN A 79 22.28 -17.00 22.53
C ASN A 79 20.78 -17.07 22.25
N ALA A 80 20.15 -18.23 22.49
CA ALA A 80 18.71 -18.41 22.34
C ALA A 80 17.92 -17.51 23.30
N LYS A 81 18.36 -17.37 24.57
CA LYS A 81 17.75 -16.46 25.53
C LYS A 81 17.84 -15.00 25.09
N LYS A 82 18.98 -14.57 24.53
CA LYS A 82 19.16 -13.22 23.99
C LYS A 82 18.19 -12.96 22.83
N LYS A 83 18.16 -13.86 21.84
CA LYS A 83 17.26 -13.75 20.68
C LYS A 83 15.78 -13.73 21.09
N ASN A 84 15.40 -14.49 22.11
CA ASN A 84 14.03 -14.49 22.62
C ASN A 84 13.65 -13.13 23.24
N ARG A 85 14.58 -12.46 23.96
CA ARG A 85 14.35 -11.09 24.44
C ARG A 85 14.15 -10.10 23.30
N GLU A 86 15.01 -10.15 22.29
CA GLU A 86 14.91 -9.29 21.09
C GLU A 86 13.57 -9.48 20.36
N LEU A 87 13.11 -10.73 20.20
CA LEU A 87 11.82 -11.04 19.59
C LEU A 87 10.63 -10.54 20.42
N LYS A 88 10.71 -10.60 21.76
CA LYS A 88 9.66 -10.07 22.64
C LYS A 88 9.55 -8.56 22.54
N GLU A 89 10.67 -7.84 22.49
CA GLU A 89 10.67 -6.39 22.28
C GLU A 89 10.07 -6.02 20.92
N LEU A 90 10.41 -6.78 19.87
CA LEU A 90 9.84 -6.56 18.54
C LEU A 90 8.33 -6.82 18.49
N LEU A 91 7.85 -7.89 19.13
CA LEU A 91 6.42 -8.17 19.29
C LEU A 91 5.70 -7.04 20.01
N PHE A 92 6.25 -6.58 21.15
CA PHE A 92 5.67 -5.46 21.90
C PHE A 92 5.58 -4.17 21.07
N ASN A 93 6.63 -3.85 20.32
CA ASN A 93 6.64 -2.68 19.43
C ASN A 93 5.62 -2.82 18.30
N MET A 94 5.46 -4.01 17.72
CA MET A 94 4.43 -4.27 16.70
C MET A 94 3.02 -4.15 17.27
N GLU A 95 2.77 -4.73 18.46
CA GLU A 95 1.49 -4.63 19.16
C GLU A 95 1.11 -3.18 19.46
N ALA A 96 2.07 -2.33 19.82
CA ALA A 96 1.85 -0.90 20.02
C ALA A 96 1.51 -0.14 18.72
N ALA A 97 2.03 -0.57 17.56
CA ALA A 97 1.78 0.07 16.27
C ALA A 97 0.42 -0.29 15.65
N PHE A 98 -0.14 -1.46 15.98
CA PHE A 98 -1.44 -1.90 15.45
C PHE A 98 -2.62 -0.94 15.74
N PRO A 99 -2.79 -0.43 16.98
CA PRO A 99 -3.81 0.56 17.30
C PRO A 99 -3.71 1.84 16.45
N GLU A 100 -2.50 2.39 16.26
CA GLU A 100 -2.27 3.60 15.48
C GLU A 100 -2.65 3.42 14.00
N LEU A 101 -2.28 2.29 13.42
CA LEU A 101 -2.65 1.94 12.04
C LEU A 101 -4.16 1.70 11.90
N SER A 102 -4.79 1.05 12.87
CA SER A 102 -6.24 0.79 12.85
C SER A 102 -7.09 2.07 12.94
N GLY A 103 -6.63 3.07 13.70
CA GLY A 103 -7.26 4.39 13.80
C GLY A 103 -7.22 5.15 12.48
N ASN A 104 -6.07 5.14 11.81
CA ASN A 104 -5.87 5.82 10.52
C ASN A 104 -6.72 5.21 9.39
N VAL A 105 -6.90 3.89 9.37
CA VAL A 105 -7.74 3.22 8.37
C VAL A 105 -9.22 3.57 8.54
N LYS A 106 -9.74 3.60 9.78
CA LYS A 106 -11.13 4.00 10.06
C LYS A 106 -11.40 5.45 9.66
N TYR A 107 -10.47 6.34 9.93
CA TYR A 107 -10.58 7.76 9.54
C TYR A 107 -10.60 7.92 8.01
N SER A 108 -9.71 7.24 7.29
CA SER A 108 -9.64 7.26 5.82
C SER A 108 -10.94 6.78 5.16
N LEU A 109 -11.53 5.69 5.67
CA LEU A 109 -12.81 5.17 5.17
C LEU A 109 -13.96 6.16 5.36
N ARG A 110 -14.02 6.82 6.52
CA ARG A 110 -15.04 7.84 6.80
C ARG A 110 -14.92 9.05 5.88
N CYS A 111 -13.72 9.59 5.69
CA CYS A 111 -13.50 10.71 4.76
C CYS A 111 -13.90 10.34 3.32
N LYS A 112 -13.63 9.11 2.87
CA LYS A 112 -14.07 8.65 1.53
C LYS A 112 -15.59 8.61 1.39
N GLN A 113 -16.32 8.21 2.44
CA GLN A 113 -17.78 8.22 2.44
C GLN A 113 -18.32 9.65 2.39
N GLU A 114 -17.81 10.56 3.23
CA GLU A 114 -18.22 11.97 3.24
C GLU A 114 -17.96 12.66 1.89
N ILE A 115 -16.81 12.40 1.25
CA ILE A 115 -16.52 12.92 -0.11
C ILE A 115 -17.52 12.39 -1.13
N LYS A 116 -17.91 11.11 -1.03
CA LYS A 116 -18.86 10.49 -1.95
C LYS A 116 -20.26 11.10 -1.79
N GLU A 117 -20.73 11.28 -0.56
CA GLU A 117 -22.02 11.91 -0.25
C GLU A 117 -22.06 13.38 -0.75
N ASN A 118 -21.00 14.15 -0.48
CA ASN A 118 -20.89 15.53 -0.96
C ASN A 118 -20.87 15.62 -2.49
N SER A 119 -20.25 14.63 -3.17
CA SER A 119 -20.25 14.57 -4.63
C SER A 119 -21.65 14.32 -5.21
N TYR A 120 -22.48 13.50 -4.56
CA TYR A 120 -23.86 13.30 -5.00
C TYR A 120 -24.69 14.57 -4.82
N LEU A 121 -24.61 15.22 -3.65
CA LEU A 121 -25.30 16.49 -3.38
C LEU A 121 -24.91 17.58 -4.39
N ALA A 122 -23.62 17.71 -4.71
CA ALA A 122 -23.15 18.67 -5.70
C ALA A 122 -23.69 18.37 -7.12
N THR A 123 -23.85 17.09 -7.46
CA THR A 123 -24.39 16.67 -8.76
C THR A 123 -25.88 16.99 -8.87
N ASP A 124 -26.65 16.71 -7.82
CA ASP A 124 -28.09 17.04 -7.78
C ASP A 124 -28.30 18.55 -7.86
N THR A 125 -27.51 19.32 -7.10
CA THR A 125 -27.58 20.80 -7.13
C THR A 125 -27.21 21.34 -8.52
N LEU A 126 -26.22 20.75 -9.20
CA LEU A 126 -25.86 21.12 -10.57
C LEU A 126 -27.00 20.82 -11.56
N ASN A 127 -27.71 19.71 -11.37
CA ASN A 127 -28.86 19.36 -12.20
C ASN A 127 -30.00 20.37 -12.01
N ASP A 128 -30.29 20.76 -10.76
CA ASP A 128 -31.29 21.79 -10.45
C ASP A 128 -30.94 23.13 -11.09
N TYR A 129 -29.67 23.55 -11.02
CA TYR A 129 -29.21 24.77 -11.71
C TYR A 129 -29.33 24.66 -13.23
N GLN A 130 -29.05 23.49 -13.82
CA GLN A 130 -29.23 23.28 -15.25
C GLN A 130 -30.70 23.39 -15.67
N ILE A 131 -31.63 22.85 -14.88
CA ILE A 131 -33.07 22.97 -15.10
C ILE A 131 -33.49 24.44 -15.03
N LEU A 132 -33.12 25.16 -13.96
CA LEU A 132 -33.44 26.58 -13.80
C LEU A 132 -32.88 27.43 -14.95
N LEU A 133 -31.63 27.18 -15.37
CA LEU A 133 -31.03 27.88 -16.49
C LEU A 133 -31.77 27.61 -17.80
N ARG A 134 -32.21 26.37 -18.05
CA ARG A 134 -32.98 26.01 -19.24
C ARG A 134 -34.29 26.80 -19.32
N ASP A 135 -35.00 26.96 -18.20
CA ASP A 135 -36.25 27.71 -18.15
C ASP A 135 -36.04 29.21 -18.36
N ILE A 136 -34.97 29.77 -17.78
CA ILE A 136 -34.62 31.19 -17.90
C ILE A 136 -34.15 31.56 -19.33
N ILE A 137 -33.57 30.61 -20.06
CA ILE A 137 -33.03 30.80 -21.42
C ILE A 137 -34.11 30.57 -22.49
N ARG A 138 -35.29 30.03 -22.15
CA ARG A 138 -36.34 29.80 -23.15
C ARG A 138 -36.92 31.11 -23.69
N ILE A 139 -36.96 31.24 -25.01
CA ILE A 139 -37.61 32.36 -25.71
C ILE A 139 -38.88 31.85 -26.39
N GLU A 140 -40.00 32.52 -26.17
CA GLU A 140 -41.25 32.26 -26.88
C GLU A 140 -41.17 32.73 -28.35
N PRO A 141 -41.64 31.93 -29.32
CA PRO A 141 -41.71 32.37 -30.71
C PRO A 141 -42.71 33.53 -30.86
N ILE A 142 -42.36 34.53 -31.68
CA ILE A 142 -43.29 35.63 -31.98
C ILE A 142 -44.47 35.07 -32.78
N ASN A 143 -45.68 35.29 -32.30
CA ASN A 143 -46.91 35.07 -33.05
C ASN A 143 -47.28 36.38 -33.77
N ILE A 144 -46.93 36.50 -35.05
CA ILE A 144 -47.32 37.64 -35.87
C ILE A 144 -48.70 37.38 -36.48
N ASN A 145 -49.58 38.37 -36.35
CA ASN A 145 -50.93 38.34 -36.91
C ASN A 145 -50.87 38.19 -38.45
N ASP A 146 -51.73 37.34 -39.02
CA ASP A 146 -51.65 36.90 -40.43
C ASP A 146 -51.75 38.05 -41.45
N ASN A 147 -52.33 39.20 -41.06
CA ASN A 147 -52.43 40.39 -41.91
C ASN A 147 -51.08 41.10 -42.18
N ILE A 148 -50.05 40.85 -41.38
CA ILE A 148 -48.70 41.43 -41.52
C ILE A 148 -47.77 40.48 -42.31
N ARG A 149 -48.06 39.17 -42.28
CA ARG A 149 -47.26 38.11 -42.95
C ARG A 149 -47.15 38.28 -44.46
N THR A 150 -48.20 38.75 -45.13
CA THR A 150 -48.26 38.86 -46.59
C THR A 150 -47.28 39.89 -47.20
N LYS A 151 -46.77 40.86 -46.43
CA LYS A 151 -45.72 41.79 -46.89
C LYS A 151 -44.29 41.27 -46.64
N LEU A 152 -44.14 40.22 -45.83
CA LEU A 152 -42.84 39.69 -45.41
C LEU A 152 -42.28 38.63 -46.38
N ASP A 153 -43.14 37.90 -47.08
CA ASP A 153 -42.75 36.78 -47.98
C ASP A 153 -42.21 37.21 -49.36
N ILE A 154 -42.19 38.52 -49.67
CA ILE A 154 -41.87 39.04 -51.02
C ILE A 154 -40.38 39.43 -51.18
N ILE A 155 -39.56 39.27 -50.14
CA ILE A 155 -38.30 40.03 -50.05
C ILE A 155 -37.07 39.13 -50.09
N ASP A 156 -36.18 39.46 -51.03
CA ASP A 156 -34.86 38.87 -51.16
C ASP A 156 -33.96 39.34 -49.99
N PHE A 157 -33.76 38.47 -49.01
CA PHE A 157 -33.06 38.73 -47.75
C PHE A 157 -31.57 39.06 -47.91
N SER A 158 -31.03 39.02 -49.13
CA SER A 158 -29.60 39.20 -49.43
C SER A 158 -29.12 40.66 -49.47
N LYS A 159 -30.01 41.67 -49.34
CA LYS A 159 -29.68 43.09 -49.62
C LYS A 159 -30.11 44.13 -48.57
N ILE A 160 -30.46 43.76 -47.34
CA ILE A 160 -31.05 44.74 -46.39
C ILE A 160 -30.27 44.86 -45.08
N GLN A 161 -30.02 46.10 -44.65
CA GLN A 161 -29.37 46.46 -43.39
C GLN A 161 -30.19 45.97 -42.19
N ILE A 162 -29.49 45.33 -41.26
CA ILE A 162 -29.98 44.92 -39.94
C ILE A 162 -29.98 46.17 -39.04
N PRO A 163 -30.92 46.33 -38.09
CA PRO A 163 -30.88 47.45 -37.17
C PRO A 163 -29.54 47.51 -36.39
N ASP A 164 -28.93 48.69 -36.31
CA ASP A 164 -27.60 48.93 -35.72
C ASP A 164 -27.45 48.39 -34.29
N PHE A 165 -28.54 48.33 -33.52
CA PHE A 165 -28.50 47.83 -32.14
C PHE A 165 -28.47 46.29 -32.04
N VAL A 166 -28.81 45.58 -33.12
CA VAL A 166 -28.86 44.11 -33.20
C VAL A 166 -27.56 43.54 -33.73
N GLU A 167 -26.94 44.23 -34.69
CA GLU A 167 -25.69 43.84 -35.35
C GLU A 167 -24.54 43.47 -34.38
N PRO A 168 -24.19 44.27 -33.36
CA PRO A 168 -23.10 43.93 -32.44
C PRO A 168 -23.42 42.68 -31.59
N ILE A 169 -24.69 42.40 -31.32
CA ILE A 169 -25.11 41.21 -30.57
C ILE A 169 -24.98 39.95 -31.43
N ILE A 170 -25.28 40.07 -32.73
CA ILE A 170 -25.07 38.98 -33.70
C ILE A 170 -23.58 38.68 -33.83
N GLU A 171 -22.72 39.69 -33.94
CA GLU A 171 -21.26 39.51 -34.00
C GLU A 171 -20.72 38.85 -32.71
N GLU A 172 -21.18 39.32 -31.54
CA GLU A 172 -20.83 38.73 -30.25
C GLU A 172 -21.21 37.23 -30.21
N LEU A 173 -22.40 36.86 -30.69
CA LEU A 173 -22.85 35.46 -30.77
C LEU A 173 -22.04 34.64 -31.78
N GLN A 174 -21.75 35.17 -32.97
CA GLN A 174 -20.97 34.47 -34.00
C GLN A 174 -19.52 34.19 -33.55
N SER A 175 -18.97 35.06 -32.70
CA SER A 175 -17.65 34.87 -32.09
C SER A 175 -17.61 33.76 -31.04
N CYS A 176 -18.77 33.30 -30.55
CA CYS A 176 -18.84 32.28 -29.51
C CYS A 176 -18.50 30.88 -30.07
N PRO A 177 -17.60 30.11 -29.43
CA PRO A 177 -17.25 28.78 -29.92
C PRO A 177 -18.41 27.80 -29.76
N LYS A 178 -18.69 27.02 -30.81
CA LYS A 178 -19.78 26.02 -30.83
C LYS A 178 -19.59 24.88 -29.81
N ASN A 179 -18.35 24.60 -29.42
CA ASN A 179 -18.03 23.52 -28.47
C ASN A 179 -17.82 24.05 -27.04
N PHE A 180 -18.93 24.31 -26.34
CA PHE A 180 -18.93 24.86 -24.97
C PHE A 180 -18.12 24.03 -23.96
N LYS A 181 -18.07 22.70 -24.13
CA LYS A 181 -17.42 21.77 -23.18
C LYS A 181 -15.88 21.83 -23.15
N LYS A 182 -15.23 22.40 -24.19
CA LYS A 182 -13.76 22.41 -24.32
C LYS A 182 -13.11 23.75 -23.98
N ILE A 183 -13.88 24.72 -23.47
CA ILE A 183 -13.44 26.09 -23.21
C ILE A 183 -13.29 26.29 -21.70
N SER A 184 -12.36 27.15 -21.27
CA SER A 184 -12.19 27.49 -19.85
C SER A 184 -13.45 28.10 -19.22
N THR A 185 -13.64 27.87 -17.93
CA THR A 185 -14.81 28.32 -17.16
C THR A 185 -15.07 29.83 -17.29
N LYS A 186 -14.00 30.65 -17.27
CA LYS A 186 -14.10 32.10 -17.45
C LYS A 186 -14.67 32.50 -18.82
N LYS A 187 -14.29 31.77 -19.88
CA LYS A 187 -14.82 32.00 -21.23
C LYS A 187 -16.24 31.46 -21.38
N GLN A 188 -16.57 30.33 -20.73
CA GLN A 188 -17.93 29.81 -20.69
C GLN A 188 -18.89 30.83 -20.05
N PHE A 189 -18.51 31.44 -18.93
CA PHE A 189 -19.29 32.50 -18.28
C PHE A 189 -19.53 33.70 -19.21
N LYS A 190 -18.47 34.16 -19.89
CA LYS A 190 -18.58 35.26 -20.87
C LYS A 190 -19.55 34.91 -22.01
N ASN A 191 -19.49 33.69 -22.54
CA ASN A 191 -20.41 33.24 -23.59
C ASN A 191 -21.87 33.19 -23.10
N VAL A 192 -22.11 32.76 -21.86
CA VAL A 192 -23.46 32.77 -21.25
C VAL A 192 -23.99 34.20 -21.15
N GLN A 193 -23.16 35.19 -20.82
CA GLN A 193 -23.58 36.60 -20.82
C GLN A 193 -23.99 37.09 -22.21
N HIS A 194 -23.27 36.70 -23.26
CA HIS A 194 -23.65 37.03 -24.65
C HIS A 194 -25.00 36.39 -25.03
N ILE A 195 -25.26 35.15 -24.61
CA ILE A 195 -26.54 34.47 -24.80
C ILE A 195 -27.67 35.22 -24.06
N PHE A 196 -27.44 35.70 -22.84
CA PHE A 196 -28.43 36.49 -22.11
C PHE A 196 -28.73 37.84 -22.76
N LYS A 197 -27.72 38.57 -23.23
CA LYS A 197 -27.91 39.81 -23.99
C LYS A 197 -28.77 39.57 -25.24
N ALA A 198 -28.49 38.49 -25.97
CA ALA A 198 -29.27 38.12 -27.14
C ALA A 198 -30.73 37.78 -26.79
N ARG A 199 -30.95 37.04 -25.71
CA ARG A 199 -32.30 36.75 -25.19
C ARG A 199 -33.07 38.02 -24.87
N ASP A 200 -32.46 38.95 -24.14
CA ASP A 200 -33.11 40.18 -23.71
C ASP A 200 -33.41 41.10 -24.90
N CYS A 201 -32.51 41.14 -25.88
CA CYS A 201 -32.75 41.85 -27.15
C CYS A 201 -33.89 41.22 -27.95
N ILE A 202 -33.94 39.89 -28.07
CA ILE A 202 -35.05 39.19 -28.73
C ILE A 202 -36.38 39.49 -28.04
N ARG A 203 -36.42 39.47 -26.70
CA ARG A 203 -37.61 39.81 -25.91
C ARG A 203 -38.03 41.27 -26.10
N TYR A 204 -37.07 42.18 -26.14
CA TYR A 204 -37.33 43.60 -26.41
C TYR A 204 -37.96 43.80 -27.78
N ILE A 205 -37.37 43.21 -28.83
CA ILE A 205 -37.88 43.28 -30.21
C ILE A 205 -39.29 42.68 -30.28
N THR A 206 -39.49 41.52 -29.65
CA THR A 206 -40.81 40.86 -29.57
C THR A 206 -41.86 41.78 -28.96
N ASN A 207 -41.59 42.33 -27.78
CA ASN A 207 -42.50 43.22 -27.08
C ASN A 207 -42.80 44.49 -27.90
N ARG A 208 -41.78 45.03 -28.58
CA ARG A 208 -41.94 46.22 -29.42
C ARG A 208 -42.81 45.94 -30.64
N ILE A 209 -42.60 44.81 -31.32
CA ILE A 209 -43.45 44.38 -32.45
C ILE A 209 -44.89 44.19 -31.99
N THR A 210 -45.13 43.52 -30.86
CA THR A 210 -46.48 43.32 -30.31
C THR A 210 -47.14 44.66 -29.99
N PHE A 211 -46.45 45.55 -29.29
CA PHE A 211 -46.95 46.88 -28.94
C PHE A 211 -47.30 47.72 -30.18
N LEU A 212 -46.43 47.74 -31.19
CA LEU A 212 -46.69 48.48 -32.43
C LEU A 212 -47.88 47.88 -33.20
N SER A 213 -47.99 46.55 -33.23
CA SER A 213 -49.09 45.84 -33.86
C SER A 213 -50.43 46.17 -33.19
N GLU A 214 -50.50 46.11 -31.85
CA GLU A 214 -51.69 46.48 -31.07
C GLU A 214 -52.09 47.94 -31.30
N ASN A 215 -51.13 48.87 -31.27
CA ASN A 215 -51.40 50.29 -31.52
C ASN A 215 -51.88 50.55 -32.95
N ALA A 216 -51.35 49.83 -33.94
CA ALA A 216 -51.82 49.92 -35.33
C ALA A 216 -53.31 49.51 -35.44
N VAL A 217 -53.73 48.46 -34.72
CA VAL A 217 -55.14 48.06 -34.63
C VAL A 217 -55.97 49.14 -33.94
N VAL A 218 -55.55 49.61 -32.76
CA VAL A 218 -56.29 50.60 -31.96
C VAL A 218 -56.47 51.92 -32.71
N THR A 219 -55.42 52.39 -33.39
CA THR A 219 -55.44 53.66 -34.13
C THR A 219 -56.03 53.55 -35.54
N LYS A 220 -56.33 52.33 -36.02
CA LYS A 220 -56.75 52.02 -37.40
C LYS A 220 -55.79 52.56 -38.48
N ARG A 221 -54.50 52.74 -38.13
CA ARG A 221 -53.45 53.28 -39.01
C ARG A 221 -52.38 52.22 -39.28
N PHE A 222 -52.79 51.16 -39.96
CA PHE A 222 -51.94 50.00 -40.25
C PHE A 222 -50.65 50.36 -40.97
N ASN A 223 -50.70 51.25 -41.97
CA ASN A 223 -49.53 51.61 -42.78
C ASN A 223 -48.49 52.47 -42.03
N MET A 224 -48.82 53.06 -40.88
CA MET A 224 -47.92 54.00 -40.18
C MET A 224 -46.77 53.28 -39.47
N TYR A 225 -47.00 52.06 -38.98
CA TYR A 225 -46.04 51.31 -38.16
C TYR A 225 -45.40 50.13 -38.91
N ASP A 226 -45.89 49.81 -40.11
CA ASP A 226 -45.42 48.68 -40.93
C ASP A 226 -43.91 48.70 -41.18
N GLY A 227 -43.32 49.88 -41.44
CA GLY A 227 -41.88 50.01 -41.68
C GLY A 227 -41.03 49.65 -40.46
N GLU A 228 -41.40 50.17 -39.28
CA GLU A 228 -40.69 49.91 -38.02
C GLU A 228 -40.86 48.44 -37.58
N ILE A 229 -42.08 47.89 -37.69
CA ILE A 229 -42.36 46.47 -37.41
C ILE A 229 -41.51 45.58 -38.31
N PHE A 230 -41.39 45.95 -39.59
CA PHE A 230 -40.64 45.19 -40.58
C PHE A 230 -39.13 45.18 -40.30
N GLU A 231 -38.52 46.31 -39.96
CA GLU A 231 -37.10 46.37 -39.59
C GLU A 231 -36.80 45.58 -38.32
N LEU A 232 -37.66 45.71 -37.30
CA LEU A 232 -37.55 44.96 -36.06
C LEU A 232 -37.68 43.45 -36.29
N TYR A 233 -38.59 43.02 -37.16
CA TYR A 233 -38.78 41.60 -37.45
C TYR A 233 -37.57 40.97 -38.15
N LYS A 234 -36.84 41.72 -38.99
CA LYS A 234 -35.58 41.24 -39.58
C LYS A 234 -34.51 41.04 -38.53
N GLY A 235 -34.34 42.03 -37.66
CA GLY A 235 -33.41 41.93 -36.52
C GLY A 235 -33.74 40.71 -35.66
N TYR A 236 -35.03 40.46 -35.40
CA TYR A 236 -35.49 39.25 -34.73
C TYR A 236 -35.10 37.98 -35.48
N ALA A 237 -35.37 37.88 -36.79
CA ALA A 237 -35.16 36.65 -37.55
C ALA A 237 -33.70 36.20 -37.60
N GLU A 238 -32.77 37.12 -37.88
CA GLU A 238 -31.33 36.80 -37.92
C GLU A 238 -30.77 36.55 -36.51
N LEU A 239 -31.16 37.36 -35.51
CA LEU A 239 -30.71 37.14 -34.13
C LEU A 239 -31.23 35.81 -33.56
N TYR A 240 -32.48 35.46 -33.85
CA TYR A 240 -33.10 34.21 -33.39
C TYR A 240 -32.47 32.97 -34.05
N LYS A 241 -32.08 33.08 -35.33
CA LYS A 241 -31.35 32.04 -36.07
C LYS A 241 -29.96 31.78 -35.47
N GLU A 242 -29.22 32.83 -35.13
CA GLU A 242 -27.93 32.68 -34.43
C GLU A 242 -28.11 32.16 -33.01
N TYR A 243 -29.08 32.68 -32.27
CA TYR A 243 -29.41 32.24 -30.92
C TYR A 243 -29.76 30.74 -30.84
N LYS A 244 -30.53 30.22 -31.81
CA LYS A 244 -30.92 28.81 -31.88
C LYS A 244 -29.74 27.83 -31.97
N LYS A 245 -28.56 28.27 -32.44
CA LYS A 245 -27.36 27.43 -32.53
C LYS A 245 -26.80 27.05 -31.16
N PHE A 246 -27.21 27.74 -30.10
CA PHE A 246 -26.73 27.53 -28.72
C PHE A 246 -27.73 26.79 -27.82
N LYS A 247 -28.83 26.25 -28.39
CA LYS A 247 -29.75 25.40 -27.61
C LYS A 247 -29.06 24.11 -27.15
N VAL A 248 -29.14 23.85 -25.84
CA VAL A 248 -28.69 22.63 -25.14
C VAL A 248 -29.88 21.76 -24.75
#